data_AF-A0A644YG80-F1
#
_entry.id   AF-A0A644YG80-F1
#
_cell.length_a   1.000
_cell.length_b   1.000
_cell.length_c   1.000
_cell.angle_alpha   90.00
_cell.angle_beta   90.00
_cell.angle_gamma   90.00
#
_symmetry.space_group_name_H-M   'P 1'
#
loop_
_entity.id
_entity.type
_entity.pdbx_description
1 polymer ?
#
loop_
_entity_poly.entity_id
_entity_poly.type
_entity_poly.pdbx_seq_one_letter_code
_entity_poly.pdbx_strand_id
1 'polypeptide(L)'
;MSRIWEEALAELLALERRIFRKFNETLGITRELAEAVDREDQVSVKMLLSSRQAPLLELQELNAAVELKRCDLSGEDEAAFDRLITEHGAPQTPAEKEVAEQMALNRRILEQLAELDRRVNEKLCREKSVYRKR
;
A
#
# COMPACT_ATOMS: atom_id res chain seq x y z
N MET A 1 17.16 -17.56 -14.68
CA MET A 1 17.00 -16.83 -13.41
C MET A 1 18.28 -16.92 -12.61
N SER A 2 18.82 -15.77 -12.22
CA SER A 2 20.06 -15.70 -11.46
C SER A 2 19.82 -15.92 -9.96
N ARG A 3 20.89 -16.19 -9.21
CA ARG A 3 20.85 -16.19 -7.74
C ARG A 3 20.45 -14.82 -7.16
N ILE A 4 20.76 -13.74 -7.87
CA ILE A 4 20.41 -12.37 -7.46
C ILE A 4 18.88 -12.20 -7.47
N TRP A 5 18.19 -12.80 -8.44
CA TRP A 5 16.72 -12.78 -8.49
C TRP A 5 16.07 -13.54 -7.33
N GLU A 6 16.60 -14.70 -6.97
CA GLU A 6 16.06 -15.48 -5.84
C GLU A 6 16.21 -14.72 -4.51
N GLU A 7 17.36 -14.08 -4.31
CA GLU A 7 17.60 -13.21 -3.15
C GLU A 7 16.68 -11.97 -3.19
N ALA A 8 16.53 -11.34 -4.35
CA ALA A 8 15.61 -10.20 -4.54
C ALA A 8 14.15 -10.57 -4.25
N LEU A 9 13.67 -11.75 -4.66
CA LEU A 9 12.30 -12.20 -4.38
C LEU A 9 12.03 -12.35 -2.88
N ALA A 10 12.98 -12.89 -2.12
CA ALA A 10 12.85 -13.02 -0.67
C ALA A 10 12.76 -11.63 0.01
N GLU A 11 13.57 -10.68 -0.45
CA GLU A 11 13.54 -9.30 0.05
C GLU A 11 12.26 -8.57 -0.35
N LEU A 12 11.81 -8.72 -1.60
CA LEU A 12 10.55 -8.17 -2.09
C LEU A 12 9.37 -8.70 -1.30
N LEU A 13 9.32 -10.00 -1.03
CA LEU A 13 8.29 -10.59 -0.17
C LEU A 13 8.30 -9.97 1.23
N ALA A 14 9.48 -9.74 1.82
CA ALA A 14 9.60 -9.10 3.12
C ALA A 14 9.11 -7.65 3.10
N LEU A 15 9.41 -6.90 2.04
CA LEU A 15 8.92 -5.53 1.81
C LEU A 15 7.39 -5.52 1.63
N GLU A 16 6.84 -6.38 0.78
CA GLU A 16 5.39 -6.49 0.56
C GLU A 16 4.64 -6.86 1.84
N ARG A 17 5.20 -7.74 2.69
CA ARG A 17 4.63 -8.04 4.01
C ARG A 17 4.68 -6.85 4.97
N ARG A 18 5.72 -5.99 4.88
CA ARG A 18 5.80 -4.74 5.67
C ARG A 18 4.74 -3.75 5.19
N ILE A 19 4.60 -3.59 3.88
CA ILE A 19 3.56 -2.77 3.24
C ILE A 19 2.18 -3.22 3.70
N PHE A 20 1.91 -4.53 3.70
CA PHE A 20 0.65 -5.09 4.20
C PHE A 20 0.33 -4.64 5.64
N ARG A 21 1.31 -4.74 6.56
CA ARG A 21 1.12 -4.35 7.96
C ARG A 21 0.81 -2.86 8.07
N LYS A 22 1.52 -2.01 7.33
CA LYS A 22 1.32 -0.56 7.35
C LYS A 22 0.01 -0.13 6.70
N PHE A 23 -0.45 -0.84 5.66
CA PHE A 23 -1.79 -0.66 5.12
C PHE A 23 -2.87 -1.02 6.15
N ASN A 24 -2.71 -2.11 6.89
CA ASN A 24 -3.67 -2.47 7.95
C ASN A 24 -3.70 -1.44 9.08
N GLU A 25 -2.53 -0.94 9.50
CA GLU A 25 -2.44 0.15 10.50
C GLU A 25 -3.16 1.41 10.00
N THR A 26 -2.89 1.82 8.76
CA THR A 26 -3.54 2.98 8.14
C THR A 26 -5.05 2.78 8.02
N LEU A 27 -5.50 1.58 7.65
CA LEU A 27 -6.92 1.22 7.56
C LEU A 27 -7.59 1.26 8.93
N GLY A 28 -6.92 0.79 9.98
CA GLY A 28 -7.41 0.88 11.37
C GLY A 28 -7.66 2.32 11.78
N ILE A 29 -6.65 3.19 11.62
CA ILE A 29 -6.78 4.63 11.92
C ILE A 29 -7.90 5.27 11.09
N THR A 30 -8.02 4.89 9.82
CA THR A 30 -9.07 5.45 8.94
C THR A 30 -10.48 4.99 9.35
N ARG A 31 -10.63 3.78 9.90
CA ARG A 31 -11.90 3.29 10.48
C ARG A 31 -12.27 4.07 11.74
N GLU A 32 -11.32 4.24 12.66
CA GLU A 32 -11.53 5.06 13.86
C GLU A 32 -11.88 6.51 13.49
N LEU A 33 -11.24 7.04 12.44
CA LEU A 33 -11.53 8.37 11.92
C LEU A 33 -12.96 8.46 11.37
N ALA A 34 -13.41 7.46 10.61
CA ALA A 34 -14.78 7.40 10.11
C ALA A 34 -15.79 7.42 11.26
N GLU A 35 -15.57 6.63 12.32
CA GLU A 35 -16.43 6.65 13.49
C GLU A 35 -16.41 7.98 14.23
N ALA A 36 -15.24 8.61 14.39
CA ALA A 36 -15.13 9.92 15.03
C ALA A 36 -15.87 11.00 14.24
N VAL A 37 -15.78 10.97 12.91
CA VAL A 37 -16.58 11.85 12.03
C VAL A 37 -18.08 11.55 12.16
N ASP A 38 -18.46 10.29 12.28
CA ASP A 38 -19.86 9.89 12.48
C ASP A 38 -20.44 10.37 13.81
N ARG A 39 -19.61 10.40 14.86
CA ARG A 39 -19.96 10.92 16.20
C ARG A 39 -19.78 12.43 16.37
N GLU A 40 -19.36 13.14 15.32
CA GLU A 40 -19.02 14.57 15.35
C GLU A 40 -17.94 14.95 16.39
N ASP A 41 -17.08 13.99 16.77
CA ASP A 41 -16.00 14.20 17.74
C ASP A 41 -14.78 14.87 17.09
N GLN A 42 -14.80 16.21 17.10
CA GLN A 42 -13.76 17.03 16.48
C GLN A 42 -12.37 16.88 17.13
N VAL A 43 -12.29 16.48 18.40
CA VAL A 43 -11.00 16.28 19.07
C VAL A 43 -10.35 15.00 18.54
N SER A 44 -11.10 13.89 18.55
CA SER A 44 -10.62 12.62 18.02
C SER A 44 -10.30 12.71 16.52
N VAL A 45 -11.12 13.41 15.72
CA VAL A 45 -10.84 13.64 14.30
C VAL A 45 -9.47 14.28 14.09
N LYS A 46 -9.12 15.34 14.84
CA LYS A 46 -7.81 16.01 14.72
C LYS A 46 -6.66 15.11 15.14
N MET A 47 -6.82 14.36 16.23
CA MET A 47 -5.80 13.41 16.69
C MET A 47 -5.55 12.32 15.64
N LEU A 48 -6.61 11.69 15.13
CA LEU A 48 -6.52 10.60 14.16
C LEU A 48 -5.95 11.03 12.82
N LEU A 49 -6.26 12.25 12.35
CA LEU A 49 -5.64 12.81 11.14
C LEU A 49 -4.11 12.95 11.30
N SER A 50 -3.64 13.42 12.45
CA SER A 50 -2.20 13.51 12.74
C SER A 50 -1.55 12.13 12.86
N SER A 51 -2.19 11.20 13.56
CA SER A 51 -1.69 9.82 13.72
C SER A 51 -1.60 9.06 12.41
N ARG A 52 -2.48 9.36 11.44
CA ARG A 52 -2.47 8.74 10.10
C ARG A 52 -1.26 9.14 9.27
N GLN A 53 -0.63 10.28 9.54
CA GLN A 53 0.49 10.77 8.73
C GLN A 53 1.72 9.86 8.80
N ALA A 54 2.06 9.37 10.00
CA ALA A 54 3.24 8.53 10.21
C ALA A 54 3.23 7.23 9.37
N PRO A 55 2.18 6.37 9.42
CA PRO A 55 2.17 5.15 8.63
C PRO A 55 2.10 5.41 7.11
N LEU A 56 1.56 6.54 6.66
CA LEU A 56 1.58 6.92 5.25
C LEU A 56 2.99 7.29 4.76
N LEU A 57 3.77 8.01 5.57
CA LEU A 57 5.18 8.31 5.25
C LEU A 57 6.00 7.02 5.17
N GLU A 58 5.82 6.11 6.13
CA GLU A 58 6.50 4.81 6.09
C GLU A 58 6.10 3.97 4.88
N LEU A 59 4.83 4.03 4.43
CA LEU A 59 4.40 3.39 3.18
C LEU A 59 5.12 3.97 1.95
N GLN A 60 5.35 5.28 1.92
CA GLN A 60 6.12 5.91 0.84
C GLN A 60 7.58 5.43 0.82
N GLU A 61 8.20 5.34 1.99
CA GLU A 61 9.57 4.81 2.13
C GLU A 61 9.67 3.34 1.70
N LEU A 62 8.68 2.52 2.07
CA LEU A 62 8.63 1.11 1.68
C LEU A 62 8.45 0.95 0.17
N ASN A 63 7.58 1.76 -0.46
CA ASN A 63 7.42 1.74 -1.92
C ASN A 63 8.71 2.18 -2.62
N ALA A 64 9.37 3.22 -2.13
CA ALA A 64 10.67 3.63 -2.66
C ALA A 64 11.73 2.51 -2.51
N ALA A 65 11.71 1.75 -1.42
CA ALA A 65 12.59 0.61 -1.22
C ALA A 65 12.32 -0.53 -2.23
N VAL A 66 11.05 -0.77 -2.60
CA VAL A 66 10.70 -1.72 -3.68
C VAL A 66 11.26 -1.25 -5.02
N GLU A 67 11.08 0.03 -5.37
CA GLU A 67 11.62 0.59 -6.62
C GLU A 67 13.15 0.56 -6.67
N LEU A 68 13.83 0.80 -5.54
CA LEU A 68 15.29 0.68 -5.48
C LEU A 68 15.78 -0.73 -5.77
N LYS A 69 14.99 -1.78 -5.46
CA LYS A 69 15.37 -3.17 -5.81
C LYS A 69 15.41 -3.39 -7.31
N ARG A 70 14.58 -2.68 -8.09
CA ARG A 70 14.65 -2.70 -9.54
C ARG A 70 16.03 -2.27 -10.05
N CYS A 71 16.66 -1.27 -9.41
CA CYS A 71 17.95 -0.73 -9.82
C CYS A 71 19.13 -1.69 -9.59
N ASP A 72 18.98 -2.67 -8.70
CA ASP A 72 20.00 -3.69 -8.45
C ASP A 72 19.96 -4.84 -9.47
N LEU A 73 18.91 -4.89 -10.30
CA LEU A 73 18.65 -5.93 -11.29
C LEU A 73 19.03 -5.47 -12.70
N SER A 74 19.32 -6.43 -13.57
CA SER A 74 19.60 -6.16 -14.99
C SER A 74 19.21 -7.34 -15.87
N GLY A 75 18.97 -7.08 -17.15
CA GLY A 75 18.70 -8.11 -18.14
C GLY A 75 17.41 -8.88 -17.88
N GLU A 76 17.49 -10.22 -17.81
CA GLU A 76 16.32 -11.08 -17.59
C GLU A 76 15.67 -10.84 -16.21
N ASP A 77 16.45 -10.51 -15.19
CA ASP A 77 15.91 -10.31 -13.83
C ASP A 77 15.18 -8.95 -13.71
N GLU A 78 15.65 -7.91 -14.41
CA GLU A 78 14.93 -6.63 -14.51
C GLU A 78 13.59 -6.82 -15.25
N ALA A 79 13.59 -7.55 -16.36
CA ALA A 79 12.37 -7.87 -17.09
C ALA A 79 11.39 -8.73 -16.25
N ALA A 80 11.91 -9.64 -15.42
CA ALA A 80 11.09 -10.42 -14.49
C ALA A 80 10.48 -9.54 -13.39
N PHE A 81 11.25 -8.59 -12.85
CA PHE A 81 10.76 -7.59 -11.91
C PHE A 81 9.63 -6.76 -12.51
N ASP A 82 9.85 -6.14 -13.68
CA ASP A 82 8.86 -5.27 -14.33
C ASP A 82 7.55 -6.02 -14.60
N ARG A 83 7.67 -7.23 -15.14
CA ARG A 83 6.54 -8.11 -15.39
C ARG A 83 5.76 -8.44 -14.12
N LEU A 84 6.43 -8.75 -13.02
CA LEU A 84 5.78 -9.19 -11.79
C LEU A 84 5.23 -8.01 -10.97
N ILE A 85 6.06 -6.99 -10.75
CA ILE A 85 5.78 -5.88 -9.83
C ILE A 85 4.99 -4.77 -10.52
N THR A 86 5.42 -4.32 -11.71
CA THR A 86 4.83 -3.17 -12.40
C THR A 86 3.64 -3.56 -13.25
N GLU A 87 3.75 -4.65 -14.02
CA GLU A 87 2.69 -5.10 -14.93
C GLU A 87 1.69 -6.05 -14.27
N HIS A 88 2.02 -6.58 -13.09
CA HIS A 88 1.22 -7.60 -12.39
C HIS A 88 0.91 -8.84 -13.24
N GLY A 89 1.89 -9.26 -14.05
CA GLY A 89 1.85 -10.44 -14.89
C GLY A 89 1.83 -11.75 -14.08
N ALA A 90 1.58 -12.85 -14.79
CA ALA A 90 1.45 -14.18 -14.17
C ALA A 90 2.79 -14.69 -13.61
N PRO A 91 2.90 -15.11 -12.34
CA PRO A 91 4.14 -15.62 -11.79
C PRO A 91 4.60 -16.90 -12.51
N GLN A 92 5.90 -17.03 -12.75
CA GLN A 92 6.53 -18.17 -13.44
C GLN A 92 7.15 -19.18 -12.47
N THR A 93 7.46 -18.77 -11.24
CA THR A 93 8.06 -19.63 -10.22
C THR A 93 7.20 -19.66 -8.94
N PRO A 94 7.35 -20.68 -8.08
CA PRO A 94 6.67 -20.71 -6.78
C PRO A 94 7.00 -19.50 -5.89
N ALA A 95 8.24 -19.00 -5.94
CA ALA A 95 8.66 -17.82 -5.17
C ALA A 95 8.01 -16.53 -5.70
N GLU A 96 7.95 -16.36 -7.02
CA GLU A 96 7.19 -15.25 -7.64
C GLU A 96 5.71 -15.32 -7.30
N LYS A 97 5.14 -16.52 -7.21
CA LYS A 97 3.74 -16.72 -6.83
C LYS A 97 3.47 -16.23 -5.41
N GLU A 98 4.36 -16.50 -4.46
CA GLU A 98 4.22 -16.02 -3.07
C GLU A 98 4.23 -14.48 -3.01
N VAL A 99 5.13 -13.85 -3.77
CA VAL A 99 5.17 -12.37 -3.90
C VAL A 99 3.87 -11.85 -4.52
N ALA A 100 3.42 -12.43 -5.65
CA ALA A 100 2.20 -12.02 -6.34
C ALA A 100 0.95 -12.16 -5.45
N GLU A 101 0.85 -13.24 -4.67
CA GLU A 101 -0.23 -13.45 -3.71
C GLU A 101 -0.22 -12.39 -2.61
N GLN A 102 0.97 -12.05 -2.07
CA GLN A 102 1.09 -10.97 -1.09
C GLN A 102 0.72 -9.60 -1.67
N MET A 103 1.14 -9.29 -2.89
CA MET A 103 0.75 -8.06 -3.59
C MET A 103 -0.77 -7.99 -3.82
N ALA A 104 -1.41 -9.11 -4.13
CA ALA A 104 -2.86 -9.18 -4.27
C ALA A 104 -3.58 -8.88 -2.95
N LEU A 105 -3.04 -9.35 -1.81
CA LEU A 105 -3.54 -8.97 -0.49
C LEU A 105 -3.37 -7.47 -0.24
N ASN A 106 -2.21 -6.91 -0.58
CA ASN A 106 -1.92 -5.48 -0.42
C ASN A 106 -2.91 -4.62 -1.22
N ARG A 107 -3.20 -5.01 -2.47
CA ARG A 107 -4.19 -4.33 -3.32
C ARG A 107 -5.59 -4.33 -2.73
N ARG A 108 -6.05 -5.47 -2.20
CA ARG A 108 -7.37 -5.57 -1.56
C ARG A 108 -7.50 -4.63 -0.36
N ILE A 109 -6.46 -4.49 0.45
CA ILE A 109 -6.48 -3.55 1.58
C ILE A 109 -6.43 -2.11 1.10
N LEU A 110 -5.63 -1.81 0.06
CA LEU A 110 -5.58 -0.48 -0.52
C LEU A 110 -6.93 -0.05 -1.11
N GLU A 111 -7.65 -0.95 -1.77
CA GLU A 111 -9.01 -0.70 -2.29
C GLU A 111 -9.98 -0.37 -1.14
N GLN A 112 -9.98 -1.17 -0.07
CA GLN A 112 -10.79 -0.90 1.14
C GLN A 112 -10.43 0.44 1.78
N LEU A 113 -9.14 0.76 1.87
CA LEU A 113 -8.65 2.01 2.42
C LEU A 113 -9.11 3.20 1.56
N ALA A 114 -9.04 3.10 0.24
CA ALA A 114 -9.46 4.15 -0.69
C ALA A 114 -10.97 4.39 -0.64
N GLU A 115 -11.78 3.34 -0.52
CA GLU A 115 -13.23 3.46 -0.36
C GLU A 115 -13.59 4.17 0.94
N LEU A 116 -12.96 3.76 2.05
CA LEU A 116 -13.21 4.36 3.36
C LEU A 116 -12.72 5.81 3.42
N ASP A 117 -11.54 6.10 2.89
CA ASP A 117 -11.00 7.46 2.79
C ASP A 117 -11.94 8.38 2.02
N ARG A 118 -12.48 7.91 0.89
CA ARG A 118 -13.50 8.66 0.13
C ARG A 118 -14.70 9.01 0.99
N ARG A 119 -15.25 8.03 1.70
CA ARG A 119 -16.45 8.22 2.54
C ARG A 119 -16.20 9.22 3.67
N VAL A 120 -15.04 9.13 4.33
CA VAL A 120 -14.62 10.08 5.37
C VAL A 120 -14.45 11.48 4.79
N ASN A 121 -13.77 11.60 3.65
CA ASN A 121 -13.48 12.87 3.00
C ASN A 121 -14.77 13.58 2.54
N GLU A 122 -15.70 12.84 1.93
CA GLU A 122 -17.01 13.37 1.51
C GLU A 122 -17.81 13.87 2.72
N LYS A 123 -17.81 13.15 3.84
CA LYS A 123 -18.55 13.56 5.04
C LYS A 123 -17.93 14.77 5.74
N LEU A 124 -16.60 14.77 5.88
CA LEU A 124 -15.86 15.83 6.57
C LEU A 124 -15.80 17.12 5.75
N CYS A 125 -15.55 17.02 4.45
CA CYS A 125 -15.31 18.17 3.58
C CYS A 125 -16.54 18.59 2.76
N ARG A 126 -17.57 17.74 2.65
CA ARG A 126 -18.81 17.99 1.90
C ARG A 126 -18.52 18.50 0.49
N GLU A 127 -18.86 19.75 0.19
CA GLU A 127 -18.65 20.38 -1.10
C GLU A 127 -17.18 20.57 -1.48
N LYS A 128 -16.28 20.58 -0.49
CA LYS A 128 -14.83 20.69 -0.67
C LYS A 128 -14.14 19.32 -0.71
N SER A 129 -14.89 18.23 -0.85
CA SER A 129 -14.30 16.89 -0.96
C SER A 129 -13.39 16.80 -2.18
N VAL A 130 -12.21 16.20 -1.96
CA VAL A 130 -11.21 15.95 -3.02
C VAL A 130 -11.75 14.97 -4.06
N TYR A 131 -12.69 14.10 -3.67
CA TYR A 131 -13.28 13.09 -4.55
C TYR A 131 -14.46 13.61 -5.38
N ARG A 132 -14.99 14.79 -5.07
CA ARG A 132 -16.05 15.39 -5.88
C ARG A 132 -15.40 15.95 -7.15
N LYS A 133 -15.65 15.31 -8.30
CA LYS A 133 -15.28 15.85 -9.61
C LYS A 133 -15.87 17.26 -9.73
N ARG A 134 -14.99 18.23 -10.03
CA ARG A 134 -15.39 19.59 -10.40
C ARG A 134 -16.11 19.59 -11.74
#